data_AF-A0A388P2B4-F1
#
_entry.id   AF-A0A388P2B4-F1
#
_cell.length_a   1.000
_cell.length_b   1.000
_cell.length_c   1.000
_cell.angle_alpha   90.00
_cell.angle_beta   90.00
_cell.angle_gamma   90.00
#
_symmetry.space_group_name_H-M   'P 1'
#
loop_
_entity.id
_entity.type
_entity.pdbx_description
1 polymer ?
#
loop_
_entity_poly.entity_id
_entity_poly.type
_entity_poly.pdbx_seq_one_letter_code
_entity_poly.pdbx_strand_id
1 'polypeptide(L)'
;MISPYIALMKLRVVELLLVTTLPALFLAADGVPPLGISLATLLGGTLAAGAANAFNMIIESDIDQLMDRTSKRPIVNKEVSENQAFAFATALTVLSLSIFWIFTNPLATALTIGAIIFYVFGYTVGLKRRTSQNIVWGGIAGCMPVLIGWAAVANSLSATAFSSLW
;
A
#
# COMPACT_ATOMS: atom_id res chain seq x y z
N MET A 1 -5.15 6.15 22.77
CA MET A 1 -3.76 5.78 22.43
C MET A 1 -3.60 5.13 21.04
N ILE A 2 -4.61 4.47 20.46
CA ILE A 2 -4.49 3.82 19.12
C ILE A 2 -4.69 4.78 17.94
N SER A 3 -5.48 5.85 18.13
CA SER A 3 -5.81 6.84 17.08
C SER A 3 -4.59 7.37 16.29
N PRO A 4 -3.45 7.74 16.93
CA PRO A 4 -2.28 8.24 16.22
C PRO A 4 -1.65 7.21 15.27
N TYR A 5 -1.63 5.92 15.64
CA TYR A 5 -1.11 4.84 14.80
C TYR A 5 -2.02 4.56 13.59
N ILE A 6 -3.33 4.58 13.79
CA ILE A 6 -4.29 4.46 12.67
C ILE A 6 -4.16 5.65 11.71
N ALA A 7 -3.91 6.84 12.24
CA ALA A 7 -3.68 8.03 11.42
C ALA A 7 -2.44 7.90 10.52
N LEU A 8 -1.39 7.16 10.94
CA LEU A 8 -0.23 6.85 10.09
C LEU A 8 -0.61 6.06 8.84
N MET A 9 -1.61 5.17 8.94
CA MET A 9 -2.01 4.30 7.83
C MET A 9 -2.78 5.03 6.72
N LYS A 10 -3.34 6.21 7.01
CA LYS A 10 -4.23 6.96 6.08
C LYS A 10 -5.32 6.07 5.46
N LEU A 11 -6.11 5.38 6.30
CA LEU A 11 -7.08 4.38 5.85
C LEU A 11 -8.09 4.89 4.80
N ARG A 12 -8.43 6.18 4.78
CA ARG A 12 -9.30 6.75 3.75
C ARG A 12 -8.70 6.72 2.35
N VAL A 13 -7.38 6.83 2.22
CA VAL A 13 -6.68 6.67 0.94
C VAL A 13 -6.61 5.20 0.57
N VAL A 14 -6.36 4.35 1.56
CA VAL A 14 -6.31 2.89 1.37
C VAL A 14 -7.65 2.35 0.89
N GLU A 15 -8.76 2.85 1.43
CA GLU A 15 -10.12 2.50 0.99
C GLU A 15 -10.31 2.68 -0.51
N LEU A 16 -9.84 3.80 -1.07
CA LEU A 16 -9.91 4.06 -2.52
C LEU A 16 -9.14 3.01 -3.34
N LEU A 17 -8.01 2.51 -2.81
CA LEU A 17 -7.23 1.44 -3.44
C LEU A 17 -7.93 0.08 -3.35
N LEU A 18 -8.66 -0.18 -2.26
CA LEU A 18 -9.42 -1.43 -2.11
C LEU A 18 -10.63 -1.47 -3.04
N VAL A 19 -11.29 -0.32 -3.26
CA VAL A 19 -12.41 -0.21 -4.20
C VAL A 19 -11.97 -0.58 -5.62
N THR A 20 -10.74 -0.24 -6.04
CA THR A 20 -10.23 -0.66 -7.36
C THR A 20 -9.72 -2.11 -7.38
N THR A 21 -9.30 -2.64 -6.24
CA THR A 21 -8.87 -4.05 -6.12
C THR A 21 -10.04 -5.03 -6.26
N LEU A 22 -11.22 -4.67 -5.77
CA LEU A 22 -12.41 -5.53 -5.78
C LEU A 22 -12.80 -6.00 -7.20
N PRO A 23 -13.04 -5.12 -8.19
CA PRO A 23 -13.35 -5.55 -9.56
C PRO A 23 -12.29 -6.47 -10.16
N ALA A 24 -11.01 -6.24 -9.86
CA ALA A 24 -9.91 -7.06 -10.34
C ALA A 24 -9.99 -8.52 -9.85
N LEU A 25 -10.40 -8.71 -8.59
CA LEU A 25 -10.62 -10.04 -8.01
C LEU A 25 -11.74 -10.80 -8.73
N PHE A 26 -12.85 -10.13 -9.04
CA PHE A 26 -13.98 -10.73 -9.75
C PHE A 26 -13.61 -11.07 -11.20
N LEU A 27 -12.92 -10.16 -11.89
CA LEU A 27 -12.51 -10.37 -13.27
C LEU A 27 -11.49 -11.51 -13.38
N ALA A 28 -10.55 -11.61 -12.44
CA ALA A 28 -9.58 -12.69 -12.37
C ALA A 28 -10.21 -14.06 -12.03
N ALA A 29 -11.33 -14.06 -11.30
CA ALA A 29 -12.07 -15.26 -10.94
C ALA A 29 -13.03 -15.75 -12.03
N ASP A 30 -13.25 -14.96 -13.09
CA ASP A 30 -14.31 -15.18 -14.09
C ASP A 30 -15.69 -15.43 -13.43
N GLY A 31 -15.99 -14.65 -12.38
CA GLY A 31 -17.16 -14.87 -11.53
C GLY A 31 -16.96 -14.38 -10.10
N VAL A 32 -17.55 -15.08 -9.13
CA VAL A 32 -17.41 -14.73 -7.71
C VAL A 32 -16.09 -15.28 -7.17
N PRO A 33 -15.15 -14.42 -6.71
CA PRO A 33 -13.87 -14.88 -6.19
C PRO A 33 -14.05 -15.60 -4.86
N PRO A 34 -13.16 -16.56 -4.51
CA PRO A 34 -13.17 -17.19 -3.22
C PRO A 34 -13.11 -16.16 -2.08
N LEU A 35 -14.05 -16.24 -1.14
CA LEU A 35 -14.16 -15.27 -0.04
C LEU A 35 -12.87 -15.20 0.80
N GLY A 36 -12.21 -16.33 1.05
CA GLY A 36 -10.97 -16.38 1.81
C GLY A 36 -9.84 -15.57 1.16
N ILE A 37 -9.59 -15.79 -0.14
CA ILE A 37 -8.57 -15.06 -0.92
C ILE A 37 -8.91 -13.57 -0.99
N SER A 38 -10.19 -13.25 -1.17
CA SER A 38 -10.67 -11.87 -1.26
C SER A 38 -10.44 -11.11 0.05
N LEU A 39 -10.84 -11.69 1.18
CA LEU A 39 -10.61 -11.10 2.50
C LEU A 39 -9.12 -10.99 2.81
N ALA A 40 -8.33 -12.03 2.52
CA ALA A 40 -6.88 -11.99 2.71
C ALA A 40 -6.23 -10.89 1.87
N THR A 41 -6.64 -10.73 0.61
CA THR A 41 -6.12 -9.70 -0.29
C THR A 41 -6.47 -8.30 0.20
N LEU A 42 -7.73 -8.07 0.62
CA LEU A 42 -8.16 -6.77 1.11
C LEU A 42 -7.46 -6.41 2.43
N LEU A 43 -7.38 -7.35 3.38
CA LEU A 43 -6.69 -7.15 4.65
C LEU A 43 -5.18 -6.96 4.45
N GLY A 44 -4.54 -7.86 3.72
CA GLY A 44 -3.12 -7.79 3.41
C GLY A 44 -2.77 -6.50 2.66
N GLY A 45 -3.56 -6.14 1.64
CA GLY A 45 -3.41 -4.90 0.87
C GLY A 45 -3.58 -3.65 1.74
N THR A 46 -4.55 -3.67 2.66
CA THR A 46 -4.75 -2.57 3.62
C THR A 46 -3.52 -2.34 4.48
N LEU A 47 -2.95 -3.43 5.02
CA LEU A 47 -1.77 -3.37 5.86
C LEU A 47 -0.53 -2.95 5.07
N ALA A 48 -0.36 -3.42 3.83
CA ALA A 48 0.73 -3.02 2.94
C ALA A 48 0.69 -1.52 2.63
N ALA A 49 -0.47 -1.03 2.19
CA ALA A 49 -0.66 0.39 1.88
C ALA A 49 -0.54 1.26 3.15
N GLY A 50 -1.05 0.78 4.28
CA GLY A 50 -0.89 1.44 5.58
C GLY A 50 0.58 1.54 6.01
N ALA A 51 1.35 0.46 5.85
CA ALA A 51 2.79 0.45 6.13
C ALA A 51 3.55 1.45 5.23
N ALA A 52 3.24 1.44 3.93
CA ALA A 52 3.84 2.34 2.95
C ALA A 52 3.56 3.82 3.29
N ASN A 53 2.32 4.15 3.68
CA ASN A 53 1.96 5.49 4.16
C ASN A 53 2.70 5.86 5.46
N ALA A 54 2.86 4.93 6.40
CA ALA A 54 3.58 5.17 7.64
C ALA A 54 5.08 5.44 7.36
N PHE A 55 5.74 4.64 6.51
CA PHE A 55 7.10 4.92 6.05
C PHE A 55 7.22 6.27 5.36
N ASN A 56 6.25 6.62 4.51
CA ASN A 56 6.23 7.93 3.85
C ASN A 56 6.18 9.09 4.85
N MET A 57 5.36 9.00 5.90
CA MET A 57 5.32 10.04 6.95
C MET A 57 6.62 10.13 7.75
N ILE A 58 7.31 9.01 8.00
CA ILE A 58 8.60 9.02 8.70
C ILE A 58 9.63 9.76 7.83
N ILE A 59 9.72 9.38 6.55
CA ILE A 59 10.70 9.94 5.60
C ILE A 59 10.46 11.42 5.34
N GLU A 60 9.22 11.90 5.39
CA GLU A 60 8.86 13.30 5.11
C GLU A 60 8.65 14.17 6.35
N SER A 61 8.95 13.65 7.54
CA SER A 61 8.71 14.33 8.82
C SER A 61 9.39 15.70 8.92
N ASP A 62 10.58 15.87 8.32
CA ASP A 62 11.33 17.11 8.23
C ASP A 62 10.60 18.19 7.41
N ILE A 63 10.06 17.82 6.26
CA ILE A 63 9.35 18.72 5.35
C ILE A 63 7.94 18.99 5.87
N ASP A 64 7.27 17.97 6.42
CA ASP A 64 5.90 18.08 6.93
C ASP A 64 5.79 19.09 8.08
N GLN A 65 6.86 19.27 8.86
CA GLN A 65 6.97 20.31 9.89
C GLN A 65 6.81 21.74 9.34
N LEU A 66 7.22 21.97 8.09
CA LEU A 66 7.24 23.29 7.45
C LEU A 66 5.96 23.59 6.65
N MET A 67 4.99 22.68 6.61
CA MET A 67 3.78 22.79 5.78
C MET A 67 2.52 22.85 6.64
N ASP A 68 1.70 23.91 6.51
CA ASP A 68 0.44 24.06 7.26
C ASP A 68 -0.52 22.87 7.13
N ARG A 69 -0.52 22.23 5.97
CA ARG A 69 -1.38 21.08 5.68
C ARG A 69 -0.96 19.81 6.40
N THR A 70 0.35 19.61 6.67
CA THR A 70 0.90 18.35 7.18
C THR A 70 1.63 18.49 8.52
N SER A 71 1.73 19.71 9.04
CA SER A 71 2.27 20.03 10.37
C SER A 71 1.50 19.36 11.51
N LYS A 72 0.25 18.95 11.28
CA LYS A 72 -0.58 18.23 12.28
C LYS A 72 -0.42 16.71 12.24
N ARG A 73 0.53 16.15 11.48
CA ARG A 73 0.73 14.70 11.42
C ARG A 73 1.23 14.17 12.78
N PRO A 74 0.87 12.92 13.16
CA PRO A 74 1.22 12.36 14.47
C PRO A 74 2.72 12.37 14.79
N ILE A 75 3.58 12.13 13.79
CA ILE A 75 5.04 12.11 13.95
C ILE A 75 5.58 13.53 14.20
N VAL A 76 5.04 14.52 13.48
CA VAL A 76 5.42 15.93 13.60
C VAL A 76 5.05 16.49 14.98
N ASN A 77 3.85 16.15 15.48
CA ASN A 77 3.38 16.55 16.80
C ASN A 77 4.01 15.75 17.96
N LYS A 78 4.92 14.81 17.67
CA LYS A 78 5.53 13.90 18.65
C LYS A 78 4.52 13.04 19.42
N GLU A 79 3.32 12.84 18.87
CA GLU A 79 2.34 11.89 19.40
C GLU A 79 2.81 10.44 19.25
N VAL A 80 3.63 10.19 18.23
CA VAL A 80 4.34 8.93 17.97
C VAL A 80 5.78 9.26 17.60
N SER A 81 6.76 8.61 18.24
CA SER A 81 8.17 8.81 17.87
C SER A 81 8.49 8.16 16.53
N GLU A 82 9.51 8.66 15.82
CA GLU A 82 9.95 8.06 14.55
C GLU A 82 10.30 6.58 14.70
N ASN A 83 10.96 6.19 15.80
CA ASN A 83 11.29 4.80 16.10
C ASN A 83 10.04 3.94 16.31
N GLN A 84 9.02 4.47 16.99
CA GLN A 84 7.74 3.77 17.18
C GLN A 84 6.99 3.62 15.85
N ALA A 85 6.96 4.68 15.05
CA ALA A 85 6.35 4.66 13.73
C ALA A 85 7.07 3.66 12.80
N PHE A 86 8.41 3.61 12.85
CA PHE A 86 9.22 2.66 12.07
C PHE A 86 8.96 1.22 12.47
N ALA A 87 8.94 0.92 13.78
CA ALA A 87 8.61 -0.40 14.28
C ALA A 87 7.20 -0.82 13.88
N PHE A 88 6.23 0.11 13.98
CA PHE A 88 4.85 -0.11 13.56
C PHE A 88 4.74 -0.39 12.05
N ALA A 89 5.34 0.44 11.20
CA ALA A 89 5.34 0.26 9.76
C ALA A 89 5.97 -1.08 9.35
N THR A 90 7.08 -1.44 9.98
CA THR A 90 7.76 -2.74 9.75
C THR A 90 6.88 -3.91 10.17
N ALA A 91 6.22 -3.82 11.34
CA ALA A 91 5.29 -4.86 11.80
C ALA A 91 4.10 -5.03 10.84
N LEU A 92 3.53 -3.93 10.34
CA LEU A 92 2.47 -3.96 9.33
C LEU A 92 2.94 -4.61 8.02
N THR A 93 4.16 -4.32 7.57
CA THR A 93 4.75 -4.96 6.39
C THR A 93 4.88 -6.47 6.59
N VAL A 94 5.49 -6.91 7.69
CA VAL A 94 5.65 -8.35 7.97
C VAL A 94 4.30 -9.06 8.05
N LEU A 95 3.32 -8.45 8.73
CA LEU A 95 1.98 -9.01 8.85
C LEU A 95 1.28 -9.10 7.48
N SER A 96 1.34 -8.04 6.68
CA SER A 96 0.79 -8.01 5.32
C SER A 96 1.38 -9.11 4.45
N LEU A 97 2.71 -9.21 4.41
CA LEU A 97 3.40 -10.20 3.58
C LEU A 97 3.11 -11.63 4.05
N SER A 98 3.00 -11.84 5.36
CA SER A 98 2.60 -13.13 5.92
C SER A 98 1.18 -13.52 5.49
N ILE A 99 0.24 -12.57 5.45
CA ILE A 99 -1.12 -12.82 4.97
C ILE A 99 -1.10 -13.24 3.50
N PHE A 100 -0.40 -12.51 2.63
CA PHE A 100 -0.29 -12.88 1.21
C PHE A 100 0.39 -14.24 1.03
N TRP A 101 1.47 -14.50 1.77
CA TRP A 101 2.21 -15.76 1.65
C TRP A 101 1.37 -16.99 2.06
N ILE A 102 0.60 -16.86 3.15
CA ILE A 102 -0.17 -17.99 3.72
C ILE A 102 -1.50 -18.18 3.01
N PHE A 103 -2.20 -17.10 2.65
CA PHE A 103 -3.60 -17.15 2.23
C PHE A 103 -3.84 -16.84 0.74
N THR A 104 -2.81 -16.43 -0.01
CA THR A 104 -2.94 -16.23 -1.47
C THR A 104 -1.90 -17.07 -2.23
N ASN A 105 -0.80 -16.47 -2.68
CA ASN A 105 0.25 -17.14 -3.44
C ASN A 105 1.57 -16.34 -3.46
N PRO A 106 2.69 -16.98 -3.88
CA PRO A 106 3.98 -16.32 -3.96
C PRO A 106 4.04 -15.14 -4.93
N LEU A 107 3.28 -15.17 -6.04
CA LEU A 107 3.28 -14.08 -7.03
C LEU A 107 2.68 -12.80 -6.44
N ALA A 108 1.51 -12.90 -5.82
CA ALA A 108 0.87 -11.77 -5.14
C ALA A 108 1.75 -11.24 -3.99
N THR A 109 2.43 -12.13 -3.27
CA THR A 109 3.40 -11.74 -2.24
C THR A 109 4.55 -10.94 -2.84
N ALA A 110 5.16 -11.43 -3.92
CA ALA A 110 6.27 -10.75 -4.60
C ALA A 110 5.85 -9.39 -5.17
N LEU A 111 4.65 -9.28 -5.74
CA LEU A 111 4.10 -8.01 -6.22
C LEU A 111 3.86 -7.03 -5.07
N THR A 112 3.37 -7.50 -3.91
CA THR A 112 3.22 -6.66 -2.71
C THR A 112 4.56 -6.16 -2.19
N ILE A 113 5.59 -7.03 -2.15
CA ILE A 113 6.97 -6.62 -1.82
C ILE A 113 7.46 -5.54 -2.79
N GLY A 114 7.30 -5.80 -4.09
CA GLY A 114 7.67 -4.86 -5.15
C GLY A 114 6.95 -3.51 -5.00
N ALA A 115 5.65 -3.51 -4.71
CA ALA A 115 4.86 -2.31 -4.50
C ALA A 115 5.34 -1.49 -3.29
N ILE A 116 5.62 -2.16 -2.16
CA ILE A 116 6.14 -1.49 -0.95
C ILE A 116 7.51 -0.88 -1.23
N ILE A 117 8.44 -1.65 -1.81
CA ILE A 117 9.79 -1.18 -2.14
C ILE A 117 9.73 -0.02 -3.13
N PHE A 118 8.94 -0.16 -4.19
CA PHE A 118 8.77 0.89 -5.20
C PHE A 118 8.20 2.17 -4.59
N TYR A 119 7.17 2.08 -3.74
CA TYR A 119 6.56 3.26 -3.12
C TYR A 119 7.50 3.96 -2.14
N VAL A 120 8.21 3.20 -1.30
CA VAL A 120 9.10 3.76 -0.27
C VAL A 120 10.39 4.28 -0.90
N PHE A 121 11.13 3.43 -1.62
CA PHE A 121 12.45 3.81 -2.14
C PHE A 121 12.37 4.52 -3.49
N GLY A 122 11.60 3.98 -4.43
CA GLY A 122 11.48 4.56 -5.78
C GLY A 122 10.77 5.91 -5.73
N TYR A 123 9.52 5.91 -5.25
CA TYR A 123 8.69 7.10 -5.21
C TYR A 123 9.10 8.06 -4.09
N THR A 124 9.01 7.65 -2.82
CA THR A 124 9.16 8.61 -1.69
C THR A 124 10.59 9.14 -1.55
N VAL A 125 11.60 8.27 -1.53
CA VAL A 125 13.01 8.67 -1.38
C VAL A 125 13.59 9.20 -2.69
N GLY A 126 13.40 8.48 -3.79
CA GLY A 126 14.07 8.75 -5.06
C GLY A 126 13.46 9.88 -5.88
N LEU A 127 12.15 9.79 -6.15
CA LEU A 127 11.50 10.64 -7.15
C LEU A 127 10.84 11.88 -6.54
N LYS A 128 10.12 11.70 -5.43
CA LYS A 128 9.23 12.73 -4.89
C LYS A 128 9.93 14.06 -4.61
N ARG A 129 11.17 14.00 -4.11
CA ARG A 129 11.99 15.18 -3.80
C ARG A 129 12.80 15.70 -5.00
N ARG A 130 12.85 15.00 -6.14
CA ARG A 130 13.83 15.24 -7.22
C ARG A 130 13.24 15.44 -8.61
N THR A 131 11.97 15.14 -8.85
CA THR A 131 11.34 15.28 -10.17
C THR A 131 9.91 15.80 -10.10
N SER A 132 9.47 16.51 -11.15
CA SER A 132 8.06 16.90 -11.35
C SER A 132 7.20 15.75 -11.87
N GLN A 133 7.80 14.62 -12.28
CA GLN A 133 7.10 13.44 -12.78
C GLN A 133 6.39 12.61 -11.68
N ASN A 134 6.26 13.14 -10.48
CA ASN A 134 5.64 12.47 -9.34
C ASN A 134 4.20 12.00 -9.60
N ILE A 135 3.50 12.64 -10.54
CA ILE A 135 2.15 12.23 -10.95
C ILE A 135 2.17 10.87 -11.66
N VAL A 136 3.12 10.66 -12.57
CA VAL A 136 3.22 9.41 -13.36
C VAL A 136 3.56 8.23 -12.46
N TRP A 137 4.59 8.41 -11.62
CA TRP A 137 5.04 7.35 -10.72
C TRP A 137 4.06 7.11 -9.56
N GLY A 138 3.38 8.16 -9.11
CA GLY A 138 2.26 8.03 -8.18
C GLY A 138 1.08 7.25 -8.79
N GLY A 139 0.81 7.46 -10.08
CA GLY A 139 -0.14 6.67 -10.87
C GLY A 139 0.21 5.19 -10.84
N ILE A 140 1.44 4.83 -11.23
CA ILE A 140 1.93 3.44 -11.23
C ILE A 140 1.76 2.78 -9.85
N ALA A 141 2.15 3.46 -8.77
CA ALA A 141 1.96 2.94 -7.42
C ALA A 141 0.47 2.69 -7.11
N GLY A 142 -0.41 3.58 -7.59
CA GLY A 142 -1.86 3.48 -7.42
C GLY A 142 -2.51 2.32 -8.18
N CYS A 143 -1.91 1.82 -9.27
CA CYS A 143 -2.44 0.67 -10.01
C CYS A 143 -1.99 -0.70 -9.45
N MET A 144 -0.93 -0.74 -8.62
CA MET A 144 -0.41 -2.00 -8.07
C MET A 144 -1.44 -2.87 -7.33
N PRO A 145 -2.39 -2.31 -6.54
CA PRO A 145 -3.41 -3.10 -5.87
C PRO A 145 -4.28 -3.93 -6.83
N VAL A 146 -4.55 -3.42 -8.04
CA VAL A 146 -5.31 -4.13 -9.09
C VAL A 146 -4.53 -5.37 -9.56
N LEU A 147 -3.24 -5.21 -9.85
CA LEU A 147 -2.37 -6.32 -10.28
C LEU A 147 -2.18 -7.36 -9.17
N ILE A 148 -2.02 -6.90 -7.93
CA ILE A 148 -1.91 -7.78 -6.76
C ILE A 148 -3.21 -8.56 -6.56
N GLY A 149 -4.36 -7.90 -6.68
CA GLY A 149 -5.68 -8.53 -6.58
C GLY A 149 -5.89 -9.58 -7.66
N TRP A 150 -5.60 -9.24 -8.92
CA TRP A 150 -5.64 -10.21 -10.02
C TRP A 150 -4.74 -11.42 -9.73
N ALA A 151 -3.48 -11.17 -9.39
CA ALA A 151 -2.50 -12.20 -9.15
C ALA A 151 -2.87 -13.09 -7.96
N ALA A 152 -3.53 -12.56 -6.93
CA ALA A 152 -3.97 -13.33 -5.77
C ALA A 152 -4.96 -14.45 -6.14
N VAL A 153 -5.77 -14.25 -7.19
CA VAL A 153 -6.74 -15.25 -7.67
C VAL A 153 -6.18 -16.07 -8.83
N ALA A 154 -5.65 -15.41 -9.86
CA ALA A 154 -5.25 -16.08 -11.12
C ALA A 154 -3.83 -16.67 -11.09
N ASN A 155 -3.03 -16.34 -10.06
CA ASN A 155 -1.61 -16.73 -9.93
C ASN A 155 -0.78 -16.53 -11.21
N SER A 156 -1.13 -15.51 -11.99
CA SER A 156 -0.50 -15.15 -13.26
C SER A 156 -0.80 -13.69 -13.56
N LEU A 157 -0.01 -13.07 -14.43
CA LEU A 157 -0.30 -11.76 -15.01
C LEU A 157 -0.61 -11.95 -16.49
N SER A 158 -1.89 -11.80 -16.86
CA SER A 158 -2.34 -11.88 -18.25
C SER A 158 -2.38 -10.49 -18.88
N ALA A 159 -2.52 -10.42 -20.21
CA ALA A 159 -2.79 -9.15 -20.89
C ALA A 159 -4.04 -8.44 -20.33
N THR A 160 -5.05 -9.23 -19.92
CA THR A 160 -6.27 -8.74 -19.26
C THR A 160 -5.98 -8.08 -17.91
N ALA A 161 -5.01 -8.60 -17.15
CA ALA A 161 -4.58 -7.99 -15.90
C ALA A 161 -4.04 -6.58 -16.13
N PHE A 162 -3.23 -6.38 -17.17
CA PHE A 162 -2.72 -5.07 -17.53
C PHE A 162 -3.82 -4.16 -18.11
N SER A 163 -4.73 -4.69 -18.92
CA SER A 163 -5.82 -3.88 -19.47
C SER A 163 -6.83 -3.41 -18.45
N SER A 164 -6.90 -4.05 -17.28
CA SER A 164 -7.75 -3.61 -16.17
C SER A 164 -7.24 -2.36 -15.44
N LEU A 165 -6.09 -1.81 -15.84
CA LEU A 165 -5.50 -0.62 -15.23
C LEU A 165 -6.04 0.71 -15.81
N TRP A 166 -6.76 0.69 -16.93
CA TRP A 166 -7.25 1.88 -17.66
C TRP A 166 -8.68 1.67 -18.18
#